data_AF-A0A7Z7HP67-F1
#
_entry.id   AF-A0A7Z7HP67-F1
#
_cell.length_a   1.000
_cell.length_b   1.000
_cell.length_c   1.000
_cell.angle_alpha   90.00
_cell.angle_beta   90.00
_cell.angle_gamma   90.00
#
_symmetry.space_group_name_H-M   'P 1'
#
loop_
_entity.id
_entity.type
_entity.pdbx_description
1 polymer ?
#
loop_
_entity_poly.entity_id
_entity_poly.type
_entity_poly.pdbx_seq_one_letter_code
_entity_poly.pdbx_strand_id
1 'polypeptide(L)'
;MFDVLVYLFEMYAQPGVFPASGVLMRKLSAVGFEQKDISAALEWLSGLENLAEEDYRHHRLVGAQDVRPMRIYCEREMARLPAECRGFLGFLEDAGAIDGVLREMIIERAMVLRDPGVPLAKLKIIVLMVLWRRHPAMESLDTLLLEELLSTEDGLPVLH
;
A
#
# COMPACT_ATOMS: atom_id res chain seq x y z
N MET A 1 -12.47 -6.89 2.53
CA MET A 1 -11.05 -6.97 2.99
C MET A 1 -10.47 -5.58 3.24
N PHE A 2 -10.68 -4.60 2.34
CA PHE A 2 -10.09 -3.26 2.48
C PHE A 2 -10.56 -2.54 3.74
N ASP A 3 -11.82 -2.69 4.14
CA ASP A 3 -12.34 -2.12 5.39
C ASP A 3 -11.60 -2.67 6.61
N VAL A 4 -11.18 -3.95 6.57
CA VAL A 4 -10.35 -4.57 7.60
C VAL A 4 -8.95 -3.93 7.60
N LEU A 5 -8.36 -3.68 6.43
CA LEU A 5 -7.05 -3.01 6.34
C LEU A 5 -7.10 -1.58 6.89
N VAL A 6 -8.12 -0.80 6.52
CA VAL A 6 -8.35 0.55 7.03
C VAL A 6 -8.51 0.52 8.55
N TYR A 7 -9.38 -0.35 9.07
CA TYR A 7 -9.57 -0.50 10.51
C TYR A 7 -8.28 -0.89 11.24
N LEU A 8 -7.48 -1.79 10.67
CA LEU A 8 -6.19 -2.18 11.26
C LEU A 8 -5.23 -1.00 11.31
N PHE A 9 -5.17 -0.18 10.28
CA PHE A 9 -4.37 1.04 10.31
C PHE A 9 -4.90 2.01 11.37
N GLU A 10 -6.20 2.34 11.40
CA GLU A 10 -6.76 3.26 12.40
C GLU A 10 -6.48 2.84 13.85
N MET A 11 -6.55 1.53 14.13
CA MET A 11 -6.37 1.01 15.48
C MET A 11 -4.90 0.74 15.86
N TYR A 12 -4.03 0.53 14.88
CA TYR A 12 -2.65 0.07 15.11
C TYR A 12 -1.58 0.93 14.41
N ALA A 13 -1.95 2.07 13.82
CA ALA A 13 -0.99 3.00 13.19
C ALA A 13 0.02 3.57 14.19
N GLN A 14 -0.37 3.69 15.46
CA GLN A 14 0.52 4.19 16.50
C GLN A 14 1.66 3.19 16.79
N PRO A 15 2.89 3.66 17.06
CA PRO A 15 4.02 2.79 17.38
C PRO A 15 3.68 1.89 18.58
N GLY A 16 3.54 0.60 18.34
CA GLY A 16 3.09 -0.37 19.32
C GLY A 16 3.18 -1.81 18.83
N VAL A 17 2.90 -2.77 19.72
CA VAL A 17 2.96 -4.18 19.37
C VAL A 17 1.78 -4.55 18.48
N PHE A 18 2.04 -4.82 17.19
CA PHE A 18 1.05 -5.40 16.29
C PHE A 18 0.68 -6.81 16.80
N PRO A 19 -0.58 -7.09 17.17
CA PRO A 19 -0.95 -8.35 17.77
C PRO A 19 -0.77 -9.54 16.82
N ALA A 20 -0.50 -10.74 17.36
CA ALA A 20 -0.46 -11.96 16.57
C ALA A 20 -1.80 -12.22 15.85
N SER A 21 -1.73 -12.83 14.66
CA SER A 21 -2.88 -13.07 13.76
C SER A 21 -4.09 -13.71 14.45
N GLY A 22 -3.90 -14.68 15.35
CA GLY A 22 -5.00 -15.32 16.09
C GLY A 22 -5.74 -14.38 17.06
N VAL A 23 -5.06 -13.37 17.60
CA VAL A 23 -5.67 -12.32 18.44
C VAL A 23 -6.42 -11.31 17.57
N LEU A 24 -5.87 -10.94 16.41
CA LEU A 24 -6.51 -10.05 15.45
C LEU A 24 -7.82 -10.64 14.93
N MET A 25 -7.80 -11.92 14.53
CA MET A 25 -8.99 -12.61 14.02
C MET A 25 -10.16 -12.52 15.00
N ARG A 26 -9.93 -12.84 16.27
CA ARG A 26 -10.95 -12.73 17.32
C ARG A 26 -11.45 -11.30 17.53
N LYS A 27 -10.55 -10.31 17.52
CA LYS A 27 -10.93 -8.91 17.67
C LYS A 27 -11.75 -8.40 16.50
N LEU A 28 -11.32 -8.68 15.27
CA LEU A 28 -12.02 -8.28 14.05
C LEU A 28 -13.40 -8.93 13.95
N SER A 29 -13.54 -10.21 14.33
CA SER A 29 -14.85 -10.86 14.42
C SER A 29 -15.75 -10.22 15.47
N ALA A 30 -15.20 -9.81 16.61
CA ALA A 30 -15.97 -9.13 17.68
C ALA A 30 -16.45 -7.73 17.26
N VAL A 31 -15.70 -7.06 16.36
CA VAL A 31 -16.08 -5.78 15.74
C VAL A 31 -17.16 -5.97 14.67
N GLY A 32 -17.37 -7.20 14.19
CA GLY A 32 -18.41 -7.54 13.22
C GLY A 32 -17.94 -7.73 11.78
N PHE A 33 -16.63 -7.79 11.53
CA PHE A 33 -16.12 -8.08 10.20
C PHE A 33 -16.44 -9.53 9.78
N GLU A 34 -16.76 -9.71 8.51
CA GLU A 34 -16.99 -11.04 7.96
C GLU A 34 -15.72 -11.89 7.95
N GLN A 35 -15.88 -13.18 8.26
CA GLN A 35 -14.75 -14.10 8.35
C GLN A 35 -13.94 -14.18 7.05
N LYS A 36 -14.61 -14.09 5.90
CA LYS A 36 -13.98 -14.08 4.57
C LYS A 36 -13.06 -12.87 4.37
N ASP A 37 -13.48 -11.71 4.87
CA ASP A 37 -12.75 -10.44 4.71
C ASP A 37 -11.58 -10.34 5.68
N ILE A 38 -11.75 -10.86 6.89
CA ILE A 38 -10.67 -11.02 7.87
C ILE A 38 -9.59 -11.93 7.29
N SER A 39 -9.96 -13.12 6.82
CA SER A 39 -9.00 -14.09 6.26
C SER A 39 -8.28 -13.51 5.04
N ALA A 40 -8.99 -12.87 4.11
CA ALA A 40 -8.38 -12.24 2.94
C ALA A 40 -7.40 -11.11 3.32
N ALA A 41 -7.74 -10.28 4.30
CA ALA A 41 -6.86 -9.20 4.75
C ALA A 41 -5.59 -9.73 5.45
N LEU A 42 -5.73 -10.75 6.30
CA LEU A 42 -4.58 -11.36 6.99
C LEU A 42 -3.66 -12.10 6.02
N GLU A 43 -4.22 -12.81 5.02
CA GLU A 43 -3.45 -13.44 3.94
C GLU A 43 -2.69 -12.39 3.12
N TRP A 44 -3.37 -11.29 2.76
CA TRP A 44 -2.75 -10.18 2.03
C TRP A 44 -1.60 -9.52 2.83
N LEU A 45 -1.80 -9.31 4.13
CA LEU A 45 -0.77 -8.76 5.03
C LEU A 45 0.43 -9.69 5.20
N SER A 46 0.20 -11.00 5.32
CA SER A 46 1.28 -11.98 5.39
C SER A 46 2.13 -11.98 4.12
N GLY A 47 1.49 -11.84 2.94
CA GLY A 47 2.22 -11.65 1.69
C GLY A 47 3.11 -10.41 1.74
N LEU A 48 2.59 -9.28 2.21
CA LEU A 48 3.34 -8.02 2.35
C LEU A 48 4.53 -8.16 3.31
N GLU A 49 4.38 -8.86 4.42
CA GLU A 49 5.48 -9.14 5.36
C GLU A 49 6.61 -9.93 4.68
N ASN A 50 6.27 -10.95 3.88
CA ASN A 50 7.27 -11.74 3.15
C ASN A 50 8.08 -10.88 2.15
N LEU A 51 7.41 -9.99 1.39
CA LEU A 51 8.13 -9.07 0.50
C LEU A 51 9.03 -8.12 1.26
N ALA A 52 8.56 -7.62 2.42
CA ALA A 52 9.34 -6.68 3.22
C ALA A 52 10.65 -7.31 3.74
N GLU A 53 10.62 -8.60 4.09
CA GLU A 53 11.77 -9.39 4.51
C GLU A 53 12.73 -9.71 3.37
N GLU A 54 12.21 -10.06 2.19
CA GLU A 54 13.01 -10.35 0.99
C GLU A 54 13.78 -9.12 0.50
N ASP A 55 13.16 -7.95 0.52
CA ASP A 55 13.80 -6.69 0.12
C ASP A 55 14.94 -6.26 1.05
N TYR A 56 14.77 -6.47 2.37
CA TYR A 56 15.82 -6.16 3.36
C TYR A 56 17.13 -6.90 3.06
N ARG A 57 17.04 -8.03 2.34
CA ARG A 57 18.18 -8.81 1.89
C ARG A 57 18.82 -8.28 0.60
N HIS A 58 18.04 -7.70 -0.31
CA HIS A 58 18.52 -7.24 -1.62
C HIS A 58 18.96 -5.76 -1.67
N HIS A 59 18.35 -4.89 -0.86
CA HIS A 59 18.59 -3.44 -0.91
C HIS A 59 19.98 -3.02 -0.39
N ARG A 60 20.71 -3.91 0.30
CA ARG A 60 22.07 -3.63 0.80
C ARG A 60 23.16 -3.64 -0.29
N LEU A 61 22.81 -3.98 -1.53
CA LEU A 61 23.77 -4.19 -2.62
C LEU A 61 23.75 -3.11 -3.71
N VAL A 62 22.73 -2.26 -3.78
CA VAL A 62 22.60 -1.23 -4.80
C VAL A 62 22.70 0.14 -4.11
N GLY A 63 23.92 0.68 -4.07
CA GLY A 63 24.15 2.03 -3.56
C GLY A 63 23.36 3.08 -4.34
N ALA A 64 22.98 4.14 -3.64
CA ALA A 64 22.28 5.30 -4.16
C ALA A 64 22.92 5.81 -5.46
N GLN A 65 22.26 5.56 -6.59
CA GLN A 65 22.49 6.32 -7.81
C GLN A 65 21.26 7.17 -8.05
N ASP A 66 21.45 8.47 -8.23
CA ASP A 66 20.43 9.51 -8.51
C ASP A 66 19.64 9.30 -9.83
N VAL A 67 19.74 8.12 -10.43
CA VAL A 67 18.95 7.74 -11.59
C VAL A 67 17.60 7.26 -11.07
N ARG A 68 16.54 8.05 -11.27
CA ARG A 68 15.15 7.58 -11.15
C ARG A 68 14.80 6.87 -12.46
N PRO A 69 14.90 5.52 -12.56
CA PRO A 69 14.63 4.84 -13.81
C PRO A 69 13.14 4.98 -14.16
N MET A 70 12.85 5.34 -15.41
CA MET A 70 11.48 5.35 -15.93
C MET A 70 10.91 3.93 -15.90
N ARG A 71 9.88 3.67 -15.08
CA ARG A 71 9.17 2.38 -15.10
C ARG A 71 8.29 2.28 -16.34
N ILE A 72 8.43 1.17 -17.06
CA ILE A 72 7.52 0.77 -18.14
C ILE A 72 6.56 -0.27 -17.58
N TYR A 73 5.25 -0.06 -17.74
CA TYR A 73 4.20 -1.00 -17.30
C TYR A 73 3.88 -1.98 -18.43
N CYS A 74 3.77 -3.26 -18.10
CA CYS A 74 3.30 -4.28 -19.05
C CYS A 74 1.78 -4.22 -19.23
N GLU A 75 1.26 -4.83 -20.30
CA GLU A 75 -0.18 -4.85 -20.59
C GLU A 75 -1.01 -5.38 -19.41
N ARG A 76 -0.51 -6.40 -18.70
CA ARG A 76 -1.15 -6.97 -17.52
C ARG A 76 -1.26 -5.95 -16.38
N GLU A 77 -0.20 -5.18 -16.14
CA GLU A 77 -0.20 -4.11 -15.14
C GLU A 77 -1.11 -2.97 -15.57
N MET A 78 -1.08 -2.55 -16.84
CA MET A 78 -1.94 -1.47 -17.35
C MET A 78 -3.42 -1.82 -17.29
N ALA A 79 -3.78 -3.09 -17.49
CA ALA A 79 -5.15 -3.58 -17.34
C ALA A 79 -5.63 -3.53 -15.88
N ARG A 80 -4.72 -3.78 -14.93
CA ARG A 80 -5.04 -3.84 -13.49
C ARG A 80 -4.91 -2.50 -12.78
N LEU A 81 -4.00 -1.66 -13.24
CA LEU A 81 -3.67 -0.33 -12.73
C LEU A 81 -3.99 0.71 -13.81
N PRO A 82 -5.20 1.29 -13.77
CA PRO A 82 -5.59 2.36 -14.68
C PRO A 82 -4.65 3.56 -14.62
N ALA A 83 -4.79 4.50 -15.56
CA ALA A 83 -3.90 5.66 -15.66
C ALA A 83 -3.83 6.49 -14.36
N GLU A 84 -4.95 6.68 -13.67
CA GLU A 84 -5.02 7.37 -12.37
C GLU A 84 -4.13 6.74 -11.31
N CYS A 85 -4.12 5.40 -11.23
CA CYS A 85 -3.32 4.64 -10.29
C CYS A 85 -1.82 4.82 -10.57
N ARG A 86 -1.43 4.72 -11.84
CA ARG A 86 -0.03 4.89 -12.26
C ARG A 86 0.44 6.33 -12.08
N GLY A 87 -0.42 7.31 -12.38
CA GLY A 87 -0.16 8.72 -12.13
C GLY A 87 0.03 9.01 -10.65
N PHE A 88 -0.79 8.43 -9.78
CA PHE A 88 -0.66 8.58 -8.33
C PHE A 88 0.65 7.99 -7.78
N LEU A 89 1.07 6.81 -8.28
CA LEU A 89 2.38 6.26 -7.92
C LEU A 89 3.54 7.15 -8.37
N GLY A 90 3.46 7.69 -9.60
CA GLY A 90 4.44 8.65 -10.11
C GLY A 90 4.50 9.91 -9.25
N PHE A 91 3.35 10.47 -8.87
CA PHE A 91 3.26 11.62 -7.97
C PHE A 91 3.96 11.37 -6.62
N LEU A 92 3.72 10.21 -5.99
CA LEU A 92 4.36 9.86 -4.72
C LEU A 92 5.88 9.66 -4.86
N GLU A 93 6.33 9.06 -5.95
CA GLU A 93 7.77 8.87 -6.25
C GLU A 93 8.45 10.20 -6.53
N ASP A 94 7.79 11.09 -7.27
CA ASP A 94 8.28 12.43 -7.58
C ASP A 94 8.43 13.28 -6.32
N ALA A 95 7.44 13.20 -5.42
CA ALA A 95 7.45 13.82 -4.10
C ALA A 95 8.44 13.17 -3.11
N GLY A 96 9.04 12.02 -3.45
CA GLY A 96 9.97 11.30 -2.58
C GLY A 96 9.32 10.54 -1.42
N ALA A 97 7.99 10.42 -1.42
CA ALA A 97 7.25 9.64 -0.41
C ALA A 97 7.43 8.13 -0.58
N ILE A 98 7.71 7.68 -1.80
CA ILE A 98 8.12 6.31 -2.09
C ILE A 98 9.36 6.31 -2.98
N ASP A 99 10.16 5.27 -2.86
CA ASP A 99 11.22 4.97 -3.82
C ASP A 99 10.76 3.89 -4.83
N GLY A 100 11.63 3.55 -5.77
CA GLY A 100 11.33 2.52 -6.77
C GLY A 100 11.03 1.16 -6.14
N VAL A 101 11.58 0.86 -4.95
CA VAL A 101 11.36 -0.41 -4.26
C VAL A 101 9.97 -0.46 -3.65
N LEU A 102 9.58 0.57 -2.90
CA LEU A 102 8.23 0.72 -2.38
C LEU A 102 7.21 0.71 -3.52
N ARG A 103 7.52 1.36 -4.66
CA ARG A 103 6.69 1.32 -5.86
C ARG A 103 6.46 -0.10 -6.38
N GLU A 104 7.50 -0.94 -6.46
CA GLU A 104 7.34 -2.35 -6.86
C GLU A 104 6.53 -3.16 -5.83
N MET A 105 6.76 -2.96 -4.52
CA MET A 105 5.97 -3.63 -3.48
C MET A 105 4.47 -3.29 -3.59
N ILE A 106 4.15 -2.02 -3.83
CA ILE A 106 2.78 -1.55 -4.03
C ILE A 106 2.15 -2.21 -5.26
N ILE A 107 2.86 -2.20 -6.39
CA ILE A 107 2.39 -2.84 -7.63
C ILE A 107 2.15 -4.33 -7.38
N GLU A 108 3.10 -5.04 -6.78
CA GLU A 108 2.95 -6.47 -6.58
C GLU A 108 1.76 -6.81 -5.68
N ARG A 109 1.53 -6.02 -4.63
CA ARG A 109 0.34 -6.19 -3.78
C ARG A 109 -0.97 -5.87 -4.47
N ALA A 110 -1.00 -4.88 -5.36
CA ALA A 110 -2.16 -4.62 -6.20
C ALA A 110 -2.43 -5.78 -7.17
N MET A 111 -1.39 -6.42 -7.70
CA MET A 111 -1.54 -7.51 -8.67
C MET A 111 -2.14 -8.81 -8.09
N VAL A 112 -1.99 -9.05 -6.78
CA VAL A 112 -2.54 -10.23 -6.08
C VAL A 112 -4.05 -10.12 -5.83
N LEU A 113 -4.64 -8.94 -5.95
CA LEU A 113 -6.08 -8.75 -5.78
C LEU A 113 -6.88 -9.55 -6.82
N ARG A 114 -8.08 -10.01 -6.47
CA ARG A 114 -8.91 -10.78 -7.42
C ARG A 114 -9.69 -9.88 -8.39
N ASP A 115 -9.85 -8.60 -8.06
CA ASP A 115 -10.65 -7.63 -8.83
C ASP A 115 -10.04 -7.35 -10.21
N PRO A 116 -10.82 -7.28 -11.30
CA PRO A 116 -10.30 -7.11 -12.67
C PRO A 116 -9.46 -5.84 -12.85
N GLY A 117 -9.72 -4.80 -12.05
CA GLY A 117 -8.92 -3.59 -11.95
C GLY A 117 -8.94 -3.03 -10.52
N VAL A 118 -7.92 -2.26 -10.18
CA VAL A 118 -7.75 -1.63 -8.88
C VAL A 118 -8.17 -0.16 -9.02
N PRO A 119 -9.28 0.28 -8.41
CA PRO A 119 -9.63 1.70 -8.34
C PRO A 119 -8.63 2.45 -7.46
N LEU A 120 -8.45 3.75 -7.73
CA LEU A 120 -7.51 4.59 -7.00
C LEU A 120 -7.68 4.52 -5.47
N ALA A 121 -8.91 4.54 -4.97
CA ALA A 121 -9.19 4.43 -3.54
C ALA A 121 -8.60 3.14 -2.90
N LYS A 122 -8.69 1.99 -3.60
CA LYS A 122 -8.07 0.75 -3.13
C LYS A 122 -6.55 0.80 -3.21
N LEU A 123 -5.99 1.45 -4.23
CA LEU A 123 -4.55 1.65 -4.34
C LEU A 123 -4.03 2.52 -3.19
N LYS A 124 -4.70 3.62 -2.84
CA LYS A 124 -4.32 4.47 -1.69
C LYS A 124 -4.22 3.66 -0.40
N ILE A 125 -5.16 2.74 -0.15
CA ILE A 125 -5.10 1.82 1.00
C ILE A 125 -3.88 0.90 0.91
N ILE A 126 -3.56 0.35 -0.27
CA ILE A 126 -2.35 -0.49 -0.45
C ILE A 126 -1.09 0.32 -0.14
N VAL A 127 -0.97 1.52 -0.70
CA VAL A 127 0.16 2.43 -0.44
C VAL A 127 0.31 2.66 1.05
N LEU A 128 -0.80 3.01 1.71
CA LEU A 128 -0.84 3.24 3.16
C LEU A 128 -0.34 2.03 3.94
N MET A 129 -0.80 0.82 3.60
CA MET A 129 -0.35 -0.41 4.26
C MET A 129 1.14 -0.70 4.01
N VAL A 130 1.64 -0.46 2.78
CA VAL A 130 3.05 -0.69 2.44
C VAL A 130 3.95 0.28 3.21
N LEU A 131 3.60 1.56 3.22
CA LEU A 131 4.29 2.59 4.00
C LEU A 131 4.24 2.25 5.50
N TRP A 132 3.09 1.81 6.00
CA TRP A 132 2.92 1.48 7.41
C TRP A 132 3.80 0.30 7.84
N ARG A 133 3.92 -0.73 7.00
CA ARG A 133 4.82 -1.86 7.26
C ARG A 133 6.30 -1.49 7.17
N ARG A 134 6.62 -0.38 6.51
CA ARG A 134 7.96 0.20 6.46
C ARG A 134 7.99 1.37 7.43
N HIS A 135 8.06 1.09 8.73
CA HIS A 135 8.08 2.09 9.82
C HIS A 135 8.85 3.41 9.50
N PRO A 136 10.09 3.36 8.95
CA PRO A 136 10.82 4.58 8.59
C PRO A 136 10.18 5.42 7.45
N ALA A 137 9.48 4.78 6.52
CA ALA A 137 8.79 5.44 5.41
C ALA A 137 7.52 6.17 5.87
N MET A 138 6.81 5.62 6.85
CA MET A 138 5.66 6.31 7.44
C MET A 138 6.06 7.55 8.25
N GLU A 139 7.18 7.49 8.98
CA GLU A 139 7.66 8.62 9.79
C GLU A 139 8.19 9.79 8.95
N SER A 140 8.67 9.53 7.72
CA SER A 140 9.19 10.53 6.80
C SER A 140 8.13 11.10 5.85
N LEU A 141 6.89 10.64 5.95
CA LEU A 141 5.80 11.09 5.09
C LEU A 141 5.28 12.47 5.52
N ASP A 142 5.29 13.42 4.59
CA ASP A 142 4.76 14.76 4.82
C ASP A 142 3.24 14.73 5.09
N THR A 143 2.78 15.62 5.99
CA THR A 143 1.36 15.69 6.39
C THR A 143 0.41 15.90 5.21
N LEU A 144 0.79 16.72 4.23
CA LEU A 144 -0.03 16.95 3.02
C LEU A 144 -0.17 15.70 2.16
N LEU A 145 0.89 14.88 2.07
CA LEU A 145 0.85 13.62 1.31
C LEU A 145 0.07 12.55 2.07
N LEU A 146 0.15 12.55 3.40
CA LEU A 146 -0.70 11.72 4.25
C LEU A 146 -2.18 12.10 4.11
N GLU A 147 -2.51 13.39 4.13
CA GLU A 147 -3.87 13.88 3.88
C GLU A 147 -4.36 13.45 2.49
N GLU A 148 -3.52 13.56 1.47
CA GLU A 148 -3.86 13.09 0.12
C GLU A 148 -4.04 11.57 0.04
N LEU A 149 -3.30 10.79 0.82
CA LEU A 149 -3.50 9.33 0.92
C LEU A 149 -4.81 8.97 1.61
N LEU A 150 -5.21 9.75 2.60
CA LEU A 150 -6.45 9.56 3.37
C LEU A 150 -7.65 10.22 2.68
N SER A 151 -7.43 11.11 1.72
CA SER A 151 -8.49 11.78 0.97
C SER A 151 -9.26 10.75 0.14
N THR A 152 -10.57 10.75 0.34
CA THR A 152 -11.51 9.89 -0.39
C THR A 152 -12.06 10.56 -1.65
N GLU A 153 -11.55 11.74 -1.99
CA GLU A 153 -12.02 12.49 -3.14
C GLU A 153 -11.48 11.87 -4.44
N ASP A 154 -12.40 11.21 -5.16
CA ASP A 154 -12.36 11.17 -6.62
C ASP A 154 -12.57 12.62 -7.13
N GLY A 155 -11.51 13.42 -7.04
CA GLY A 155 -11.48 14.80 -7.50
C GLY A 155 -11.36 14.86 -9.01
N LEU A 156 -12.52 14.96 -9.67
CA LEU A 156 -12.73 15.36 -11.07
C LEU A 156 -11.64 16.32 -11.63
N PRO A 157 -11.32 16.24 -12.93
CA PRO A 157 -10.39 17.18 -13.55
C PRO A 157 -10.94 18.60 -13.42
N VAL A 158 -10.24 19.45 -12.68
CA VAL A 158 -10.45 20.89 -12.76
C VAL A 158 -9.87 21.34 -14.09
N LEU A 159 -10.73 21.41 -15.10
CA LEU A 159 -10.42 22.11 -16.34
C LEU A 159 -10.30 23.60 -16.00
N HIS A 160 -9.07 24.11 -16.05
CA HIS A 160 -8.80 25.54 -16.20
C HIS A 160 -8.46 25.85 -17.66
#